data_AF-D8TXV6-F1
#
_entry.id   AF-D8TXV6-F1
#
_cell.length_a   1.000
_cell.length_b   1.000
_cell.length_c   1.000
_cell.angle_alpha   90.00
_cell.angle_beta   90.00
_cell.angle_gamma   90.00
#
_symmetry.space_group_name_H-M   'P 1'
#
loop_
_entity.id
_entity.type
_entity.pdbx_description
1 polymer ?
#
loop_
_entity_poly.entity_id
_entity_poly.type
_entity_poly.pdbx_seq_one_letter_code
_entity_poly.pdbx_strand_id
1 'polypeptide(L)'
;VHVVQQVINSLQYNHTPGYYYNVSKSRPFSRIMDTAREALRVALPIKCLEAVFLGALLTAGWLDLDRLPLAFKSTVQGQTYRHIVLVVYHAPSRKWGALGLSRRPELMDKELVYDSLAGRI
;
A
#
# COMPACT_ATOMS: atom_id res chain seq x y z
N VAL A 1 10.52 -7.30 -2.25
CA VAL A 1 9.15 -6.73 -2.05
C VAL A 1 8.02 -7.67 -2.50
N HIS A 2 8.25 -8.58 -3.45
CA HIS A 2 7.23 -9.52 -3.96
C HIS A 2 6.48 -10.33 -2.87
N VAL A 3 7.19 -10.93 -1.91
CA VAL A 3 6.56 -11.70 -0.81
C VAL A 3 5.64 -10.83 0.05
N VAL A 4 6.00 -9.56 0.28
CA VAL A 4 5.14 -8.61 1.00
C VAL A 4 3.83 -8.39 0.23
N GLN A 5 3.92 -8.25 -1.09
CA GLN A 5 2.73 -8.12 -1.93
C GLN A 5 1.87 -9.39 -1.92
N GLN A 6 2.46 -10.58 -1.88
CA GLN A 6 1.70 -11.83 -1.75
C GLN A 6 0.90 -11.89 -0.43
N VAL A 7 1.49 -11.41 0.68
CA VAL A 7 0.78 -11.29 1.98
C VAL A 7 -0.34 -10.25 1.90
N ILE A 8 -0.12 -9.11 1.24
CA ILE A 8 -1.19 -8.11 1.04
C ILE A 8 -2.33 -8.70 0.19
N ASN A 9 -2.00 -9.43 -0.87
CA ASN A 9 -2.97 -10.04 -1.78
C ASN A 9 -3.78 -11.15 -1.11
N SER A 10 -3.21 -11.91 -0.16
CA SER A 10 -3.92 -12.99 0.52
C SER A 10 -5.09 -12.50 1.37
N LEU A 11 -5.07 -11.24 1.80
CA LEU A 11 -6.19 -10.62 2.51
C LEU A 11 -7.35 -10.22 1.59
N GLN A 12 -7.13 -10.13 0.27
CA GLN A 12 -8.13 -9.75 -0.73
C GLN A 12 -8.65 -8.30 -0.61
N TYR A 13 -9.17 -7.78 -1.73
CA TYR A 13 -9.76 -6.45 -1.75
C TYR A 13 -11.15 -6.44 -1.08
N ASN A 14 -11.38 -5.50 -0.17
CA ASN A 14 -12.66 -5.34 0.48
C ASN A 14 -13.69 -4.63 -0.43
N HIS A 15 -14.67 -5.39 -0.92
CA HIS A 15 -15.76 -4.90 -1.75
C HIS A 15 -16.96 -4.33 -0.96
N THR A 16 -16.93 -4.37 0.38
CA THR A 16 -18.02 -3.82 1.20
C THR A 16 -17.94 -2.28 1.28
N PRO A 17 -19.07 -1.58 1.55
CA PRO A 17 -19.09 -0.12 1.63
C PRO A 17 -18.17 0.47 2.71
N GLY A 18 -17.94 -0.27 3.81
CA GLY A 18 -17.21 0.21 4.99
C GLY A 18 -15.72 -0.19 5.03
N TYR A 19 -15.11 0.07 6.18
CA TYR A 19 -13.79 -0.44 6.55
C TYR A 19 -13.95 -1.32 7.79
N TYR A 20 -13.18 -2.40 7.87
CA TYR A 20 -13.14 -3.22 9.09
C TYR A 20 -12.14 -2.67 10.12
N TYR A 21 -11.17 -1.88 9.66
CA TYR A 21 -10.09 -1.35 10.48
C TYR A 21 -10.13 0.17 10.58
N ASN A 22 -9.45 0.73 11.59
CA ASN A 22 -9.36 2.18 11.76
C ASN A 22 -8.38 2.81 10.76
N VAL A 23 -8.93 3.52 9.77
CA VAL A 23 -8.19 4.13 8.66
C VAL A 23 -7.84 5.61 8.84
N SER A 24 -7.99 6.16 10.05
CA SER A 24 -7.68 7.57 10.29
C SER A 24 -6.19 7.85 10.14
N LYS A 25 -5.85 8.74 9.20
CA LYS A 25 -4.46 9.16 8.88
C LYS A 25 -3.85 10.14 9.88
N SER A 26 -4.68 10.78 10.73
CA SER A 26 -4.21 11.73 11.74
C SER A 26 -3.66 11.06 13.00
N ARG A 27 -3.73 9.73 13.06
CA ARG A 27 -3.24 8.94 14.19
C ARG A 27 -1.70 8.91 14.21
N PRO A 28 -1.09 8.83 15.40
CA PRO A 28 0.35 8.58 15.50
C PRO A 28 0.76 7.33 14.73
N PHE A 29 1.97 7.34 14.16
CA PHE A 29 2.49 6.23 13.35
C PHE A 29 2.44 4.88 14.09
N SER A 30 2.74 4.85 15.39
CA SER A 30 2.63 3.65 16.23
C SER A 30 1.23 3.04 16.20
N ARG A 31 0.18 3.86 16.26
CA ARG A 31 -1.22 3.43 16.20
C ARG A 31 -1.63 2.93 14.82
N ILE A 32 -1.05 3.50 13.76
CA ILE A 32 -1.21 2.99 12.40
C ILE A 32 -0.58 1.59 12.29
N MET A 33 0.59 1.38 12.89
CA MET A 33 1.23 0.06 12.94
C MET A 33 0.43 -0.95 13.77
N ASP A 34 -0.20 -0.53 14.85
CA ASP A 34 -1.11 -1.40 15.61
C ASP A 34 -2.28 -1.90 14.75
N THR A 35 -2.85 -1.03 13.92
CA THR A 35 -3.89 -1.41 12.96
C THR A 35 -3.37 -2.38 11.89
N ALA A 36 -2.13 -2.20 11.41
CA ALA A 36 -1.52 -3.17 10.50
C ALA A 36 -1.32 -4.55 11.17
N ARG A 37 -0.89 -4.60 12.43
CA ARG A 37 -0.76 -5.84 13.20
C ARG A 37 -2.12 -6.51 13.43
N GLU A 38 -3.13 -5.72 13.74
CA GLU A 38 -4.51 -6.20 13.87
C GLU A 38 -4.99 -6.81 12.55
N ALA A 39 -4.73 -6.16 11.41
CA ALA A 39 -5.12 -6.67 10.11
C ALA A 39 -4.47 -8.04 9.80
N LEU A 40 -3.19 -8.23 10.12
CA LEU A 40 -2.53 -9.53 9.98
C LEU A 40 -3.10 -10.60 10.91
N ARG A 41 -3.52 -10.22 12.13
CA ARG A 41 -4.07 -11.16 13.12
C ARG A 41 -5.49 -11.58 12.79
N VAL A 42 -6.34 -10.64 12.39
CA VAL A 42 -7.78 -10.86 12.15
C VAL A 42 -8.04 -11.34 10.72
N ALA A 43 -7.18 -10.95 9.77
CA ALA A 43 -7.22 -11.39 8.38
C ALA A 43 -8.55 -11.12 7.64
N LEU A 44 -9.19 -9.97 7.90
CA LEU A 44 -10.34 -9.52 7.11
C LEU A 44 -9.87 -8.79 5.85
N PRO A 45 -10.72 -8.74 4.80
CA PRO A 45 -10.41 -7.99 3.59
C PRO A 45 -10.07 -6.53 3.81
N ILE A 46 -9.15 -6.00 3.00
CA ILE A 46 -8.59 -4.65 3.16
C ILE A 46 -8.76 -3.80 1.90
N LYS A 47 -8.59 -2.49 2.03
CA LYS A 47 -8.54 -1.52 0.91
C LYS A 47 -7.13 -0.94 0.75
N CYS A 48 -6.98 -0.06 -0.24
CA CYS A 48 -5.71 0.56 -0.61
C CYS A 48 -4.94 1.19 0.57
N LEU A 49 -5.62 1.86 1.51
CA LEU A 49 -4.95 2.51 2.63
C LEU A 49 -4.44 1.51 3.69
N GLU A 50 -5.21 0.49 4.02
CA GLU A 50 -4.78 -0.59 4.92
C GLU A 50 -3.61 -1.38 4.31
N ALA A 51 -3.60 -1.58 2.98
CA ALA A 51 -2.47 -2.17 2.27
C ALA A 51 -1.18 -1.35 2.43
N VAL A 52 -1.26 -0.01 2.43
CA VAL A 52 -0.11 0.87 2.72
C VAL A 52 0.37 0.69 4.16
N PHE A 53 -0.54 0.54 5.12
CA PHE A 53 -0.17 0.29 6.52
C PHE A 53 0.58 -1.05 6.68
N LEU A 54 0.07 -2.10 6.03
CA LEU A 54 0.73 -3.41 6.01
C LEU A 54 2.09 -3.36 5.32
N GLY A 55 2.18 -2.71 4.15
CA GLY A 55 3.44 -2.56 3.44
C GLY A 55 4.50 -1.87 4.32
N ALA A 56 4.11 -0.81 5.04
CA ALA A 56 5.00 -0.10 5.95
C ALA A 56 5.43 -0.95 7.16
N LEU A 57 4.52 -1.75 7.72
CA LEU A 57 4.83 -2.67 8.83
C LEU A 57 5.77 -3.79 8.39
N LEU A 58 5.45 -4.46 7.29
CA LEU A 58 6.16 -5.66 6.80
C LEU A 58 7.56 -5.32 6.25
N THR A 59 7.80 -4.07 5.88
CA THR A 59 9.11 -3.58 5.41
C THR A 59 9.83 -2.71 6.45
N ALA A 60 9.34 -2.64 7.69
CA ALA A 60 9.86 -1.73 8.71
C ALA A 60 11.35 -1.94 9.03
N GLY A 61 11.82 -3.19 8.97
CA GLY A 61 13.21 -3.56 9.25
C GLY A 61 14.15 -3.55 8.04
N TRP A 62 13.69 -3.15 6.85
CA TRP A 62 14.51 -3.14 5.64
C TRP A 62 15.17 -1.76 5.50
N LEU A 63 16.37 -1.61 6.04
CA LEU A 63 17.08 -0.32 6.13
C LEU A 63 17.43 0.29 4.77
N ASP A 64 17.63 -0.56 3.76
CA ASP A 64 17.94 -0.16 2.38
C ASP A 64 16.70 0.12 1.52
N LEU A 65 15.51 0.09 2.12
CA LEU A 65 14.23 0.28 1.43
C LEU A 65 13.52 1.55 1.95
N ASP A 66 13.62 2.61 1.17
CA ASP A 66 12.82 3.81 1.40
C ASP A 66 11.36 3.57 1.04
N ARG A 67 10.45 4.18 1.80
CA ARG A 67 9.01 4.03 1.63
C ARG A 67 8.32 5.39 1.64
N LEU A 68 7.47 5.63 0.64
CA LEU A 68 6.71 6.87 0.50
C LEU A 68 5.25 6.56 0.14
N PRO A 69 4.25 7.05 0.90
CA PRO A 69 2.87 6.95 0.48
C PRO A 69 2.59 7.89 -0.70
N LEU A 70 2.12 7.35 -1.83
CA LEU A 70 1.71 8.12 -3.00
C LEU A 70 0.20 8.04 -3.17
N ALA A 71 -0.47 9.19 -3.02
CA ALA A 71 -1.92 9.30 -3.13
C ALA A 71 -2.33 9.89 -4.49
N PHE A 72 -3.35 9.28 -5.10
CA PHE A 72 -3.94 9.72 -6.35
C PHE A 72 -5.35 10.25 -6.10
N LYS A 73 -5.68 11.36 -6.74
CA LYS A 73 -7.05 11.89 -6.85
C LYS A 73 -7.40 11.94 -8.32
N SER A 74 -8.38 11.13 -8.74
CA SER A 74 -8.82 11.03 -10.13
C SER A 74 -10.29 11.40 -10.25
N THR A 75 -10.69 11.94 -11.40
CA THR A 75 -12.11 12.22 -11.71
C THR A 75 -12.54 11.39 -12.91
N VAL A 76 -13.63 10.64 -12.77
CA VAL A 76 -14.22 9.84 -13.85
C VAL A 76 -15.71 10.13 -13.89
N GLN A 77 -16.23 10.60 -15.03
CA GLN A 77 -17.66 10.94 -15.20
C GLN A 77 -18.19 11.86 -14.08
N GLY A 78 -17.41 12.89 -13.73
CA GLY A 78 -17.76 13.84 -12.66
C GLY A 78 -17.56 13.33 -11.23
N GLN A 79 -17.27 12.04 -11.03
CA GLN A 79 -17.04 11.47 -9.71
C GLN A 79 -15.57 11.46 -9.33
N THR A 80 -15.27 11.87 -8.09
CA THR A 80 -13.90 11.88 -7.55
C THR A 80 -13.60 10.57 -6.85
N TYR A 81 -12.49 9.94 -7.24
CA TYR A 81 -11.93 8.76 -6.61
C TYR A 81 -10.60 9.09 -5.97
N ARG A 82 -10.31 8.45 -4.84
CA ARG A 82 -9.03 8.55 -4.14
C ARG A 82 -8.44 7.17 -4.01
N HIS A 83 -7.16 7.06 -4.33
CA HIS A 83 -6.39 5.83 -4.26
C HIS A 83 -5.02 6.12 -3.65
N ILE A 84 -4.36 5.11 -3.09
CA ILE A 84 -3.04 5.27 -2.47
C ILE A 84 -2.25 3.97 -2.60
N VAL A 85 -0.96 4.11 -2.86
CA VAL A 85 0.01 3.00 -2.86
C VAL A 85 1.21 3.38 -1.99
N LEU A 86 1.98 2.39 -1.57
CA LEU A 86 3.26 2.58 -0.88
C LEU A 86 4.38 2.42 -1.89
N VAL A 87 4.90 3.54 -2.38
CA VAL A 87 6.09 3.55 -3.24
C VAL A 87 7.28 3.09 -2.41
N VAL A 88 8.13 2.30 -3.05
CA VAL A 88 9.36 1.78 -2.46
C VAL A 88 10.54 2.08 -3.37
N TYR A 89 11.66 2.48 -2.77
CA TYR A 89 12.93 2.66 -3.47
C TYR A 89 14.00 1.83 -2.77
N HIS A 90 14.69 0.99 -3.53
CA HIS A 90 15.74 0.12 -3.00
C HIS A 90 17.11 0.69 -3.34
N ALA A 91 17.75 1.29 -2.34
CA ALA A 91 18.97 2.08 -2.51
C ALA A 91 20.12 1.32 -3.21
N PRO A 92 20.43 0.05 -2.88
CA PRO A 92 21.48 -0.72 -3.57
C PRO A 92 21.23 -0.91 -5.06
N SER A 93 20.00 -1.25 -5.44
CA SER A 93 19.64 -1.47 -6.87
C SER A 93 19.30 -0.19 -7.62
N ARG A 94 19.05 0.91 -6.89
CA ARG A 94 18.53 2.18 -7.41
C ARG A 94 17.22 2.04 -8.20
N LYS A 95 16.42 1.05 -7.85
CA LYS A 95 15.13 0.77 -8.51
C LYS A 95 13.96 1.20 -7.66
N TRP A 96 12.91 1.63 -8.34
CA TRP A 96 11.61 2.00 -7.80
C TRP A 96 10.61 0.88 -8.05
N GLY A 97 9.65 0.77 -7.14
CA GLY A 97 8.50 -0.12 -7.21
C GLY A 97 7.38 0.40 -6.32
N ALA A 98 6.30 -0.36 -6.18
CA ALA A 98 5.20 -0.02 -5.29
C ALA A 98 4.57 -1.27 -4.71
N LEU A 99 4.06 -1.14 -3.49
CA LEU A 99 3.19 -2.08 -2.81
C LEU A 99 1.81 -1.46 -2.68
N GLY A 100 0.75 -2.25 -2.79
CA GLY A 100 -0.59 -1.71 -2.65
C GLY A 100 -1.67 -2.71 -3.01
N LEU A 101 -2.92 -2.26 -2.95
CA LEU A 101 -4.06 -3.10 -3.32
C LEU A 101 -5.13 -2.25 -3.98
N SER A 102 -5.69 -2.75 -5.08
CA SER A 102 -6.68 -2.04 -5.87
C SER A 102 -7.70 -3.03 -6.45
N ARG A 103 -8.86 -2.51 -6.85
CA ARG A 103 -9.84 -3.25 -7.66
C ARG A 103 -9.34 -3.52 -9.08
N ARG A 104 -8.32 -2.77 -9.51
CA ARG A 104 -7.72 -2.85 -10.84
C ARG A 104 -6.25 -3.24 -10.70
N PRO A 105 -5.83 -4.40 -11.24
CA PRO A 105 -4.43 -4.85 -11.17
C PRO A 105 -3.43 -3.82 -11.69
N GLU A 106 -3.83 -3.00 -12.66
CA GLU A 106 -2.95 -1.97 -13.23
C GLU A 106 -2.65 -0.82 -12.27
N LEU A 107 -3.42 -0.68 -11.18
CA LEU A 107 -3.34 0.43 -10.22
C LEU A 107 -2.87 -0.01 -8.81
N MET A 108 -2.28 -1.19 -8.65
CA MET A 108 -1.76 -1.68 -7.36
C MET A 108 -0.24 -1.70 -7.32
N ASP A 109 0.38 -2.85 -7.09
CA ASP A 109 1.81 -3.01 -6.99
C ASP A 109 2.54 -2.81 -8.33
N LYS A 110 3.81 -2.50 -8.19
CA LYS A 110 4.75 -2.30 -9.29
C LYS A 110 6.05 -3.01 -8.92
N GLU A 111 6.53 -3.84 -9.83
CA GLU A 111 7.80 -4.53 -9.63
C GLU A 111 8.94 -3.53 -9.37
N LEU A 112 9.93 -3.96 -8.59
CA LEU A 112 11.08 -3.13 -8.21
C LEU A 112 12.12 -3.08 -9.34
N VAL A 113 11.73 -2.53 -10.48
CA VAL A 113 12.52 -2.56 -11.74
C VAL A 113 12.68 -1.21 -12.39
N TYR A 114 11.95 -0.19 -11.94
CA TYR A 114 11.88 1.11 -12.59
C TYR A 114 13.07 2.01 -12.20
N ASP A 115 13.69 2.68 -13.17
CA ASP A 115 14.82 3.59 -12.92
C ASP A 115 14.42 4.94 -12.32
N SER A 116 13.14 5.32 -12.46
CA SER A 116 12.63 6.57 -11.95
C SER A 116 11.20 6.42 -11.44
N LEU A 117 10.84 7.27 -10.48
CA LEU A 117 9.48 7.38 -9.96
C LEU A 117 8.49 7.73 -11.10
N ALA A 118 8.86 8.69 -11.94
CA ALA A 118 8.00 9.15 -13.05
C ALA A 118 7.81 8.10 -14.16
N GLY A 119 8.62 7.03 -14.18
CA GLY A 119 8.62 6.05 -15.26
C GLY A 119 7.30 5.31 -15.39
N ARG A 120 6.71 4.82 -14.28
CA ARG A 120 5.47 3.99 -14.26
C ARG A 120 4.80 3.83 -12.87
N ILE A 121 5.12 4.67 -11.89
CA ILE A 121 4.52 4.62 -10.55
C ILE A 121 3.29 5.52 -10.49
#